data_AF-V2Y546-F1
#
_entry.id   AF-V2Y546-F1
#
_cell.length_a   1.000
_cell.length_b   1.000
_cell.length_c   1.000
_cell.angle_alpha   90.00
_cell.angle_beta   90.00
_cell.angle_gamma   90.00
#
_symmetry.space_group_name_H-M   'P 1'
#
loop_
_entity.id
_entity.type
_entity.pdbx_description
1 polymer ?
#
loop_
_entity_poly.entity_id
_entity_poly.type
_entity_poly.pdbx_seq_one_letter_code
_entity_poly.pdbx_strand_id
1 'polypeptide(L)'
;MGVTQIQKGNQIGVELYINDVKELFCSDKLNLLSVERFGIMKKYLFPIIMLCIFETVAISLWLSKDNLFYLFNFSYIGFSIALGLSLMIAKNKYGRCITQLLVGLYMLVYLGLISNENMQIEGFWYYLFASVFEAATIHYAVAKIFGPLIFGRGWCGYACWTAMVLDFLPYKVPEKPRRKIGWIRYITFAISLIFVSALFLAKVGNIERIMLFAFIVGNVLYYLTGIILAFAFKDNRAFCKYICPITVFLKPMSYFSIVRVKCDKEKCISCGKCKRVCPMDVDMTDNSRKRKNGTECILCFECKKACPKDAL
;
A
#
# COMPACT_ATOMS: atom_id res chain seq x y z
N MET A 1 35.30 -24.17 77.08
CA MET A 1 33.93 -24.54 77.50
C MET A 1 33.24 -25.17 76.30
N GLY A 2 33.39 -26.48 76.17
CA GLY A 2 32.75 -27.26 75.10
C GLY A 2 31.40 -27.75 75.60
N VAL A 3 30.37 -27.62 74.77
CA VAL A 3 29.08 -28.26 75.01
C VAL A 3 28.85 -29.29 73.91
N THR A 4 28.64 -30.50 74.42
CA THR A 4 28.34 -31.79 73.83
C THR A 4 27.03 -31.79 73.03
N GLN A 5 26.98 -32.70 72.04
CA GLN A 5 25.76 -33.28 71.45
C GLN A 5 24.84 -33.87 72.56
N ILE A 6 23.55 -34.20 72.40
CA ILE A 6 22.93 -35.22 71.54
C ILE A 6 21.39 -35.07 71.66
N GLN A 7 20.62 -35.18 70.56
CA GLN A 7 19.59 -36.23 70.31
C GLN A 7 18.49 -35.85 69.29
N LYS A 8 18.41 -36.73 68.25
CA LYS A 8 17.24 -37.37 67.60
C LYS A 8 16.14 -36.43 67.05
N GLY A 9 15.77 -36.44 65.77
CA GLY A 9 15.65 -37.58 64.86
C GLY A 9 14.17 -37.71 64.47
N ASN A 10 13.72 -36.97 63.44
CA ASN A 10 12.59 -37.31 62.57
C ASN A 10 12.40 -36.22 61.50
N GLN A 11 13.04 -36.35 60.34
CA GLN A 11 12.78 -35.44 59.20
C GLN A 11 13.04 -36.10 57.83
N ILE A 12 12.99 -37.43 57.73
CA ILE A 12 13.35 -38.16 56.49
C ILE A 12 12.10 -38.47 55.62
N GLY A 13 10.90 -38.01 56.03
CA GLY A 13 9.64 -38.31 55.31
C GLY A 13 9.06 -37.20 54.41
N VAL A 14 9.65 -36.00 54.37
CA VAL A 14 9.06 -34.84 53.65
C VAL A 14 9.86 -34.44 52.41
N GLU A 15 11.08 -34.97 52.23
CA GLU A 15 12.00 -34.52 51.19
C GLU A 15 11.85 -35.26 49.84
N LEU A 16 11.08 -36.35 49.81
CA LEU A 16 10.84 -37.16 48.61
C LEU A 16 9.55 -36.82 47.85
N TYR A 17 8.69 -35.93 48.36
CA TYR A 17 7.49 -35.47 47.64
C TYR A 17 7.67 -34.08 46.99
N ILE A 18 8.78 -33.39 47.26
CA ILE A 18 9.06 -32.04 46.74
C ILE A 18 9.92 -32.08 45.47
N ASN A 19 10.68 -33.15 45.25
CA ASN A 19 11.52 -33.26 44.06
C ASN A 19 10.74 -33.66 42.78
N ASP A 20 9.62 -34.39 42.91
CA ASP A 20 8.77 -34.74 41.76
C ASP A 20 7.80 -33.62 41.34
N VAL A 21 7.63 -32.57 42.16
CA VAL A 21 6.83 -31.38 41.79
C VAL A 21 7.69 -30.29 41.13
N LYS A 22 9.02 -30.34 41.29
CA LYS A 22 9.94 -29.41 40.64
C LYS A 22 10.14 -29.67 39.15
N GLU A 23 9.84 -30.88 38.66
CA GLU A 23 9.79 -31.14 37.20
C GLU A 23 8.49 -30.66 36.54
N LEU A 24 7.46 -30.29 37.30
CA LEU A 24 6.20 -29.78 36.72
C LEU A 24 6.19 -28.26 36.47
N PHE A 25 7.16 -27.51 36.97
CA PHE A 25 7.29 -26.06 36.75
C PHE A 25 8.25 -25.74 35.59
N CYS A 26 8.01 -26.35 34.43
CA CYS A 26 8.53 -25.84 33.15
C CYS A 26 7.71 -24.60 32.72
N SER A 27 7.86 -23.48 33.46
CA SER A 27 7.19 -22.19 33.17
C SER A 27 7.92 -21.36 32.10
N ASP A 28 9.11 -21.78 31.68
CA ASP A 28 9.89 -21.06 30.67
C ASP A 28 9.27 -21.13 29.27
N LYS A 29 8.60 -22.24 28.92
CA LYS A 29 7.91 -22.36 27.63
C LYS A 29 6.69 -21.45 27.52
N LEU A 30 5.91 -21.24 28.59
CA LEU A 30 4.73 -20.37 28.54
C LEU A 30 5.12 -18.88 28.47
N ASN A 31 6.18 -18.47 29.17
CA ASN A 31 6.70 -17.11 29.11
C ASN A 31 7.44 -16.80 27.80
N LEU A 32 8.20 -17.76 27.25
CA LEU A 32 8.78 -17.60 25.90
C LEU A 32 7.69 -17.56 24.83
N LEU A 33 6.68 -18.43 24.91
CA LEU A 33 5.54 -18.41 23.99
C LEU A 33 4.70 -17.13 24.14
N SER A 34 4.55 -16.56 25.34
CA SER A 34 3.80 -15.31 25.54
C SER A 34 4.58 -14.08 25.06
N VAL A 35 5.90 -14.03 25.27
CA VAL A 35 6.79 -12.96 24.79
C VAL A 35 6.97 -13.03 23.27
N GLU A 36 7.14 -14.23 22.70
CA GLU A 36 7.17 -14.43 21.24
C GLU A 36 5.81 -14.09 20.60
N ARG A 37 4.70 -14.53 21.20
CA ARG A 37 3.34 -14.22 20.72
C ARG A 37 3.04 -12.73 20.82
N PHE A 38 3.51 -12.05 21.87
CA PHE A 38 3.41 -10.59 22.02
C PHE A 38 4.30 -9.83 21.01
N GLY A 39 5.51 -10.33 20.74
CA GLY A 39 6.39 -9.80 19.70
C GLY A 39 5.82 -9.98 18.29
N ILE A 40 5.19 -11.12 18.01
CA ILE A 40 4.46 -11.42 16.77
C ILE A 40 3.25 -10.47 16.64
N MET A 41 2.46 -10.27 17.69
CA MET A 41 1.31 -9.37 17.67
C MET A 41 1.70 -7.91 17.38
N LYS A 42 2.80 -7.40 17.95
CA LYS A 42 3.32 -6.06 17.62
C LYS A 42 3.75 -5.95 16.15
N LYS A 43 4.29 -7.03 15.58
CA LYS A 43 4.74 -7.07 14.19
C LYS A 43 3.58 -6.97 13.19
N TYR A 44 2.45 -7.62 13.49
CA TYR A 44 1.25 -7.61 12.65
C TYR A 44 0.22 -6.54 13.04
N LEU A 45 0.55 -5.67 14.00
CA LEU A 45 -0.34 -4.60 14.45
C LEU A 45 -0.75 -3.66 13.30
N PHE A 46 0.19 -3.27 12.42
CA PHE A 46 -0.13 -2.38 11.30
C PHE A 46 -1.12 -2.99 10.29
N PRO A 47 -0.93 -4.24 9.79
CA PRO A 47 -1.95 -4.93 9.00
C PRO A 47 -3.32 -5.02 9.69
N ILE A 48 -3.35 -5.33 10.99
CA ILE A 48 -4.59 -5.44 11.77
C ILE A 48 -5.30 -4.08 11.85
N ILE A 49 -4.58 -3.00 12.16
CA ILE A 49 -5.14 -1.65 12.18
C ILE A 49 -5.72 -1.29 10.81
N MET A 50 -5.00 -1.58 9.72
CA MET A 50 -5.51 -1.32 8.37
C MET A 50 -6.81 -2.10 8.11
N LEU A 51 -6.87 -3.38 8.47
CA LEU A 51 -8.09 -4.18 8.33
C LEU A 51 -9.24 -3.57 9.14
N CYS A 52 -9.03 -3.24 10.41
CA CYS A 52 -10.06 -2.63 11.26
C CYS A 52 -10.59 -1.31 10.69
N ILE A 53 -9.73 -0.48 10.09
CA ILE A 53 -10.16 0.76 9.43
C ILE A 53 -11.08 0.46 8.25
N PHE A 54 -10.69 -0.48 7.37
CA PHE A 54 -11.50 -0.86 6.22
C PHE A 54 -12.83 -1.49 6.64
N GLU A 55 -12.85 -2.38 7.64
CA GLU A 55 -14.09 -2.98 8.15
C GLU A 55 -15.00 -1.94 8.81
N THR A 56 -14.44 -0.97 9.54
CA THR A 56 -15.22 0.11 10.12
C THR A 56 -15.92 0.92 9.02
N VAL A 57 -15.18 1.30 7.97
CA VAL A 57 -15.75 1.98 6.80
C VAL A 57 -16.78 1.11 6.09
N ALA A 58 -16.52 -0.19 5.94
CA ALA A 58 -17.40 -1.15 5.30
C ALA A 58 -18.77 -1.22 6.02
N ILE A 59 -18.75 -1.42 7.34
CA ILE A 59 -19.93 -1.52 8.18
C ILE A 59 -20.68 -0.17 8.22
N SER A 60 -19.97 0.95 8.42
CA SER A 60 -20.60 2.27 8.44
C SER A 60 -21.31 2.61 7.13
N LEU A 61 -20.69 2.35 5.98
CA LEU A 61 -21.28 2.62 4.68
C LEU A 61 -22.42 1.67 4.35
N TRP A 62 -22.29 0.39 4.70
CA TRP A 62 -23.38 -0.57 4.54
C TRP A 62 -24.61 -0.13 5.31
N LEU A 63 -24.48 0.21 6.60
CA LEU A 63 -25.59 0.66 7.44
C LEU A 63 -26.17 2.00 6.98
N SER A 64 -25.33 2.92 6.50
CA SER A 64 -25.79 4.26 6.07
C SER A 64 -26.45 4.27 4.69
N LYS A 65 -26.10 3.33 3.82
CA LYS A 65 -26.59 3.24 2.43
C LYS A 65 -27.54 2.07 2.18
N ASP A 66 -27.77 1.24 3.20
CA ASP A 66 -28.55 0.01 3.13
C ASP A 66 -28.19 -0.86 1.91
N ASN A 67 -26.89 -0.92 1.58
CA ASN A 67 -26.40 -1.61 0.40
C ASN A 67 -25.19 -2.48 0.74
N LEU A 68 -25.41 -3.80 0.62
CA LEU A 68 -24.45 -4.85 0.96
C LEU A 68 -23.18 -4.80 0.09
N PHE A 69 -23.25 -4.18 -1.09
CA PHE A 69 -22.09 -3.94 -1.95
C PHE A 69 -20.94 -3.25 -1.20
N TYR A 70 -21.25 -2.24 -0.39
CA TYR A 70 -20.21 -1.49 0.34
C TYR A 70 -19.49 -2.36 1.36
N LEU A 71 -20.20 -3.26 2.03
CA LEU A 71 -19.60 -4.21 2.96
C LEU A 71 -18.57 -5.08 2.22
N PHE A 72 -19.00 -5.80 1.19
CA PHE A 72 -18.11 -6.70 0.45
C PHE A 72 -16.95 -5.96 -0.25
N ASN A 73 -17.20 -4.79 -0.82
CA ASN A 73 -16.17 -4.00 -1.51
C ASN A 73 -15.05 -3.59 -0.57
N PHE A 74 -15.37 -2.97 0.57
CA PHE A 74 -14.35 -2.49 1.50
C PHE A 74 -13.69 -3.62 2.28
N SER A 75 -14.44 -4.67 2.68
CA SER A 75 -13.85 -5.84 3.31
C SER A 75 -12.89 -6.57 2.37
N TYR A 76 -13.25 -6.80 1.10
CA TYR A 76 -12.36 -7.44 0.13
C TYR A 76 -11.03 -6.70 -0.05
N ILE A 77 -11.08 -5.37 -0.19
CA ILE A 77 -9.88 -4.53 -0.30
C ILE A 77 -9.08 -4.57 1.00
N GLY A 78 -9.75 -4.47 2.15
CA GLY A 78 -9.14 -4.54 3.49
C GLY A 78 -8.37 -5.84 3.70
N PHE A 79 -9.02 -6.99 3.48
CA PHE A 79 -8.40 -8.31 3.57
C PHE A 79 -7.23 -8.46 2.58
N SER A 80 -7.37 -8.00 1.35
CA SER A 80 -6.31 -8.09 0.33
C SER A 80 -5.04 -7.29 0.71
N ILE A 81 -5.22 -6.11 1.31
CA ILE A 81 -4.11 -5.28 1.82
C ILE A 81 -3.51 -5.92 3.07
N ALA A 82 -4.33 -6.32 4.04
CA ALA A 82 -3.87 -6.94 5.28
C ALA A 82 -3.08 -8.22 5.02
N LEU A 83 -3.56 -9.07 4.09
CA LEU A 83 -2.88 -10.29 3.66
C LEU A 83 -1.50 -9.97 3.07
N GLY A 84 -1.41 -9.09 2.08
CA GLY A 84 -0.12 -8.82 1.44
C GLY A 84 0.88 -8.07 2.33
N LEU A 85 0.42 -7.19 3.22
CA LEU A 85 1.26 -6.60 4.26
C LEU A 85 1.80 -7.68 5.21
N SER A 86 0.94 -8.62 5.63
CA SER A 86 1.33 -9.74 6.48
C SER A 86 2.36 -10.65 5.78
N LEU A 87 2.17 -10.93 4.49
CA LEU A 87 3.13 -11.68 3.69
C LEU A 87 4.47 -10.94 3.56
N MET A 88 4.46 -9.62 3.38
CA MET A 88 5.69 -8.82 3.36
C MET A 88 6.44 -8.87 4.71
N ILE A 89 5.70 -8.83 5.82
CA ILE A 89 6.23 -8.97 7.18
C ILE A 89 6.84 -10.37 7.39
N ALA A 90 6.23 -11.40 6.81
CA ALA A 90 6.75 -12.76 6.75
C ALA A 90 7.92 -12.94 5.75
N LYS A 91 8.47 -11.83 5.21
CA LYS A 91 9.56 -11.81 4.22
C LYS A 91 9.24 -12.51 2.90
N ASN A 92 7.96 -12.71 2.58
CA ASN A 92 7.56 -13.22 1.27
C ASN A 92 7.72 -12.12 0.21
N LYS A 93 8.58 -12.38 -0.78
CA LYS A 93 8.88 -11.45 -1.88
C LYS A 93 7.67 -11.10 -2.74
N TYR A 94 6.63 -11.95 -2.76
CA TYR A 94 5.43 -11.77 -3.56
C TYR A 94 4.31 -10.99 -2.85
N GLY A 95 4.43 -10.67 -1.56
CA GLY A 95 3.34 -10.05 -0.78
C GLY A 95 2.75 -8.79 -1.43
N ARG A 96 3.60 -7.89 -1.94
CA ARG A 96 3.15 -6.69 -2.66
C ARG A 96 2.43 -7.02 -3.97
N CYS A 97 2.97 -7.97 -4.74
CA CYS A 97 2.42 -8.38 -6.03
C CYS A 97 1.04 -9.03 -5.85
N ILE A 98 0.87 -9.82 -4.79
CA ILE A 98 -0.40 -10.46 -4.44
C ILE A 98 -1.46 -9.39 -4.13
N THR A 99 -1.15 -8.38 -3.30
CA THR A 99 -2.10 -7.26 -3.07
C THR A 99 -2.44 -6.53 -4.37
N GLN A 100 -1.45 -6.25 -5.22
CA GLN A 100 -1.66 -5.57 -6.50
C GLN A 100 -2.59 -6.37 -7.42
N LEU A 101 -2.45 -7.69 -7.48
CA LEU A 101 -3.32 -8.57 -8.26
C LEU A 101 -4.73 -8.62 -7.69
N LEU A 102 -4.88 -8.86 -6.38
CA LEU A 102 -6.19 -8.96 -5.74
C LEU A 102 -6.98 -7.66 -5.91
N VAL A 103 -6.40 -6.52 -5.48
CA VAL A 103 -7.08 -5.23 -5.56
C VAL A 103 -7.19 -4.75 -7.01
N GLY A 104 -6.14 -4.94 -7.81
CA GLY A 104 -6.10 -4.49 -9.20
C GLY A 104 -7.11 -5.20 -10.10
N LEU A 105 -7.21 -6.53 -10.00
CA LEU A 105 -8.20 -7.31 -10.76
C LEU A 105 -9.62 -6.98 -10.30
N TYR A 106 -9.84 -6.82 -9.00
CA TYR A 106 -11.14 -6.41 -8.48
C TYR A 106 -11.57 -5.03 -9.01
N MET A 107 -10.67 -4.03 -8.98
CA MET A 107 -10.96 -2.69 -9.51
C MET A 107 -11.16 -2.70 -11.04
N LEU A 108 -10.33 -3.44 -11.78
CA LEU A 108 -10.35 -3.44 -13.24
C LEU A 108 -11.52 -4.27 -13.80
N VAL A 109 -11.72 -5.48 -13.28
CA VAL A 109 -12.67 -6.45 -13.82
C VAL A 109 -14.03 -6.28 -13.16
N TYR A 110 -14.11 -6.37 -11.83
CA TYR A 110 -15.40 -6.32 -11.15
C TYR A 110 -16.02 -4.93 -11.21
N LEU A 111 -15.35 -3.90 -10.66
CA LEU A 111 -15.91 -2.55 -10.72
C LEU A 111 -15.93 -2.01 -12.16
N GLY A 112 -14.80 -2.11 -12.86
CA GLY A 112 -14.67 -1.57 -14.20
C GLY A 112 -15.58 -2.20 -15.26
N LEU A 113 -15.46 -3.51 -15.46
CA LEU A 113 -16.11 -4.20 -16.59
C LEU A 113 -17.47 -4.80 -16.23
N ILE A 114 -17.63 -5.37 -15.03
CA ILE A 114 -18.87 -6.04 -14.63
C ILE A 114 -19.90 -5.00 -14.13
N SER A 115 -19.45 -4.05 -13.29
CA SER A 115 -20.32 -2.98 -12.77
C SER A 115 -20.43 -1.77 -13.70
N ASN A 116 -19.72 -1.76 -14.83
CA ASN A 116 -19.69 -0.66 -15.82
C ASN A 116 -19.24 0.70 -15.24
N GLU A 117 -18.42 0.69 -14.19
CA GLU A 117 -17.92 1.92 -13.54
C GLU A 117 -16.63 2.40 -14.20
N ASN A 118 -16.59 3.64 -14.67
CA ASN A 118 -15.35 4.21 -15.16
C ASN A 118 -14.44 4.59 -13.97
N MET A 119 -13.50 3.72 -13.62
CA MET A 119 -12.55 3.95 -12.52
C MET A 119 -11.36 4.85 -12.92
N GLN A 120 -11.26 5.30 -14.18
CA GLN A 120 -10.25 6.27 -14.61
C GLN A 120 -10.65 7.71 -14.22
N ILE A 121 -9.82 8.68 -14.61
CA ILE A 121 -10.01 10.08 -14.19
C ILE A 121 -11.22 10.71 -14.92
N GLU A 122 -11.56 10.19 -16.09
CA GLU A 122 -12.75 10.55 -16.86
C GLU A 122 -14.02 10.24 -16.07
N GLY A 123 -14.12 9.05 -15.45
CA GLY A 123 -15.25 8.71 -14.60
C GLY A 123 -15.36 9.59 -13.36
N PHE A 124 -14.23 9.95 -12.74
CA PHE A 124 -14.23 10.93 -11.65
C PHE A 124 -14.86 12.27 -12.06
N TRP A 125 -14.46 12.82 -13.22
CA TRP A 125 -15.06 14.05 -13.73
C TRP A 125 -16.53 13.89 -14.06
N TYR A 126 -16.91 12.76 -14.67
CA TYR A 126 -18.27 12.47 -15.04
C TYR A 126 -19.20 12.51 -13.83
N TYR A 127 -18.89 11.74 -12.79
CA TYR A 127 -19.71 11.67 -11.59
C TYR A 127 -19.69 12.97 -10.78
N LEU A 128 -18.55 13.69 -10.78
CA LEU A 128 -18.47 15.00 -10.16
C LEU A 128 -19.40 16.02 -10.85
N PHE A 129 -19.40 16.07 -12.18
CA PHE A 129 -20.26 17.00 -12.94
C PHE A 129 -21.73 16.59 -12.94
N ALA A 130 -22.01 15.28 -12.90
CA ALA A 130 -23.35 14.77 -12.67
C ALA A 130 -23.86 15.07 -11.24
N SER A 131 -23.00 15.57 -10.35
CA SER A 131 -23.30 15.80 -8.93
C SER A 131 -23.75 14.54 -8.19
N VAL A 132 -23.23 13.38 -8.61
CA VAL A 132 -23.53 12.07 -8.01
C VAL A 132 -22.31 11.53 -7.28
N PHE A 133 -22.50 11.18 -6.00
CA PHE A 133 -21.48 10.53 -5.20
C PHE A 133 -21.53 9.01 -5.39
N GLU A 134 -20.96 8.55 -6.51
CA GLU A 134 -20.81 7.13 -6.82
C GLU A 134 -19.43 6.58 -6.41
N ALA A 135 -19.21 5.30 -6.67
CA ALA A 135 -18.01 4.56 -6.28
C ALA A 135 -16.74 5.25 -6.76
N ALA A 136 -16.69 5.74 -8.01
CA ALA A 136 -15.53 6.44 -8.56
C ALA A 136 -15.22 7.76 -7.83
N THR A 137 -16.23 8.59 -7.52
CA THR A 137 -16.03 9.86 -6.80
C THR A 137 -15.51 9.62 -5.40
N ILE A 138 -16.12 8.69 -4.66
CA ILE A 138 -15.69 8.30 -3.31
C ILE A 138 -14.26 7.76 -3.36
N HIS A 139 -13.97 6.91 -4.34
CA HIS A 139 -12.65 6.33 -4.53
C HIS A 139 -11.56 7.37 -4.80
N TYR A 140 -11.83 8.39 -5.62
CA TYR A 140 -10.89 9.48 -5.86
C TYR A 140 -10.72 10.36 -4.63
N ALA A 141 -11.80 10.77 -3.98
CA ALA A 141 -11.74 11.54 -2.75
C ALA A 141 -10.91 10.82 -1.67
N VAL A 142 -11.29 9.58 -1.33
CA VAL A 142 -10.65 8.82 -0.26
C VAL A 142 -9.24 8.38 -0.63
N ALA A 143 -9.02 7.76 -1.80
CA ALA A 143 -7.73 7.14 -2.08
C ALA A 143 -6.74 8.03 -2.84
N LYS A 144 -7.19 9.10 -3.52
CA LYS A 144 -6.34 9.93 -4.40
C LYS A 144 -6.17 11.37 -3.89
N ILE A 145 -7.11 11.86 -3.08
CA ILE A 145 -7.06 13.20 -2.51
C ILE A 145 -6.68 13.14 -1.02
N PHE A 146 -7.51 12.51 -0.18
CA PHE A 146 -7.28 12.50 1.27
C PHE A 146 -6.29 11.41 1.73
N GLY A 147 -6.39 10.21 1.17
CA GLY A 147 -5.53 9.06 1.53
C GLY A 147 -4.02 9.33 1.41
N PRO A 148 -3.55 10.09 0.40
CA PRO A 148 -2.14 10.47 0.32
C PRO A 148 -1.62 11.36 1.46
N LEU A 149 -2.48 12.02 2.23
CA LEU A 149 -2.08 12.71 3.46
C LEU A 149 -1.53 11.74 4.51
N ILE A 150 -1.97 10.47 4.47
CA ILE A 150 -1.48 9.44 5.37
C ILE A 150 -0.38 8.64 4.67
N PHE A 151 -0.69 8.04 3.52
CA PHE A 151 0.15 7.03 2.87
C PHE A 151 0.94 7.53 1.65
N GLY A 152 0.91 8.84 1.36
CA GLY A 152 1.49 9.38 0.14
C GLY A 152 0.94 8.65 -1.10
N ARG A 153 1.83 8.18 -1.98
CA ARG A 153 1.41 7.42 -3.18
C ARG A 153 1.29 5.91 -2.94
N GLY A 154 0.98 5.47 -1.72
CA GLY A 154 0.80 4.06 -1.38
C GLY A 154 -0.16 3.32 -2.33
N TRP A 155 -1.24 3.97 -2.79
CA TRP A 155 -2.15 3.41 -3.80
C TRP A 155 -1.41 2.92 -5.06
N CYS A 156 -0.48 3.72 -5.59
CA CYS A 156 0.31 3.37 -6.76
C CYS A 156 1.25 2.17 -6.53
N GLY A 157 1.59 1.88 -5.27
CA GLY A 157 2.45 0.77 -4.87
C GLY A 157 1.70 -0.54 -4.63
N TYR A 158 0.43 -0.48 -4.24
CA TYR A 158 -0.30 -1.66 -3.73
C TYR A 158 -1.63 -1.95 -4.43
N ALA A 159 -2.31 -0.96 -5.00
CA ALA A 159 -3.71 -1.12 -5.45
C ALA A 159 -3.99 -0.65 -6.89
N CYS A 160 -3.04 0.03 -7.52
CA CYS A 160 -3.20 0.51 -8.88
C CYS A 160 -3.16 -0.63 -9.91
N TRP A 161 -4.26 -0.82 -10.64
CA TRP A 161 -4.38 -1.84 -11.70
C TRP A 161 -3.46 -1.57 -12.91
N THR A 162 -3.15 -0.31 -13.23
CA THR A 162 -2.13 -0.01 -14.25
C THR A 162 -0.75 -0.52 -13.82
N ALA A 163 -0.36 -0.23 -12.57
CA ALA A 163 0.91 -0.68 -12.02
C ALA A 163 0.96 -2.20 -11.82
N MET A 164 -0.18 -2.84 -11.53
CA MET A 164 -0.28 -4.30 -11.42
C MET A 164 0.29 -4.97 -12.67
N VAL A 165 -0.08 -4.52 -13.88
CA VAL A 165 0.44 -5.07 -15.14
C VAL A 165 1.88 -4.63 -15.40
N LEU A 166 2.14 -3.32 -15.32
CA LEU A 166 3.46 -2.77 -15.66
C LEU A 166 4.57 -3.27 -14.73
N ASP A 167 4.25 -3.62 -13.48
CA ASP A 167 5.24 -4.18 -12.57
C ASP A 167 5.74 -5.55 -13.02
N PHE A 168 5.04 -6.32 -13.88
CA PHE A 168 5.53 -7.60 -14.39
C PHE A 168 6.61 -7.49 -15.46
N LEU A 169 6.75 -6.32 -16.09
CA LEU A 169 7.78 -6.03 -17.09
C LEU A 169 9.21 -6.17 -16.49
N PRO A 170 10.26 -6.34 -17.30
CA PRO A 170 11.60 -6.68 -16.81
C PRO A 170 12.31 -5.56 -16.03
N TYR A 171 11.95 -4.29 -16.24
CA TYR A 171 12.69 -3.13 -15.72
C TYR A 171 12.17 -2.65 -14.35
N LYS A 172 12.30 -3.49 -13.32
CA LYS A 172 11.83 -3.20 -11.95
C LYS A 172 12.47 -1.94 -11.34
N VAL A 173 13.65 -1.58 -11.81
CA VAL A 173 14.44 -0.42 -11.40
C VAL A 173 14.86 0.33 -12.67
N PRO A 174 14.87 1.67 -12.68
CA PRO A 174 15.30 2.44 -13.84
C PRO A 174 16.79 2.19 -14.15
N GLU A 175 17.09 1.79 -15.39
CA GLU A 175 18.48 1.66 -15.88
C GLU A 175 19.04 2.99 -16.40
N LYS A 176 18.16 3.93 -16.77
CA LYS A 176 18.51 5.23 -17.35
C LYS A 176 18.12 6.37 -16.39
N PRO A 177 18.83 7.53 -16.44
CA PRO A 177 18.49 8.67 -15.61
C PRO A 177 17.09 9.21 -15.90
N ARG A 178 16.41 9.66 -14.85
CA ARG A 178 15.07 10.27 -14.94
C ARG A 178 15.07 11.49 -15.86
N ARG A 179 14.16 11.51 -16.84
CA ARG A 179 13.96 12.62 -17.78
C ARG A 179 13.10 13.74 -17.18
N LYS A 180 13.23 14.96 -17.70
CA LYS A 180 12.45 16.14 -17.27
C LYS A 180 11.14 16.32 -18.07
N ILE A 181 10.49 15.23 -18.49
CA ILE A 181 9.23 15.24 -19.25
C ILE A 181 8.00 15.03 -18.36
N GLY A 182 8.14 15.26 -17.06
CA GLY A 182 7.08 15.04 -16.08
C GLY A 182 5.88 15.97 -16.22
N TRP A 183 5.96 17.01 -17.06
CA TRP A 183 4.89 17.96 -17.33
C TRP A 183 3.77 17.38 -18.20
N ILE A 184 4.03 16.30 -18.94
CA ILE A 184 3.03 15.62 -19.80
C ILE A 184 1.80 15.17 -19.01
N ARG A 185 1.96 14.79 -17.74
CA ARG A 185 0.85 14.45 -16.84
C ARG A 185 -0.22 15.55 -16.71
N TYR A 186 0.15 16.82 -16.87
CA TYR A 186 -0.79 17.94 -16.80
C TYR A 186 -1.55 18.09 -18.12
N ILE A 187 -0.92 17.75 -19.24
CA ILE A 187 -1.60 17.66 -20.53
C ILE A 187 -2.64 16.54 -20.48
N THR A 188 -2.27 15.34 -20.05
CA THR A 188 -3.21 14.20 -19.97
C THR A 188 -4.35 14.49 -19.01
N PHE A 189 -4.08 15.17 -17.90
CA PHE A 189 -5.10 15.64 -16.97
C PHE A 189 -6.06 16.64 -17.63
N ALA A 190 -5.52 17.64 -18.34
CA ALA A 190 -6.32 18.65 -19.04
C ALA A 190 -7.16 18.05 -20.16
N ILE A 191 -6.60 17.14 -20.96
CA ILE A 191 -7.33 16.42 -22.02
C ILE A 191 -8.53 15.67 -21.43
N SER A 192 -8.31 14.95 -20.32
CA SER A 192 -9.38 14.20 -19.65
C SER A 192 -10.51 15.13 -19.15
N LEU A 193 -10.13 16.24 -18.50
CA LEU A 193 -11.08 17.25 -18.02
C LEU A 193 -11.86 17.88 -19.17
N ILE A 194 -11.17 18.33 -20.23
CA ILE A 194 -11.78 18.96 -21.40
C ILE A 194 -12.72 17.97 -22.11
N PHE A 195 -12.30 16.72 -22.27
CA PHE A 195 -13.13 15.68 -22.88
C PHE A 195 -14.46 15.53 -22.16
N VAL A 196 -14.44 15.36 -20.84
CA VAL A 196 -15.67 15.18 -20.06
C VAL A 196 -16.49 16.48 -20.01
N SER A 197 -15.85 17.64 -19.80
CA SER A 197 -16.55 18.93 -19.82
C SER A 197 -17.24 19.19 -21.16
N ALA A 198 -16.61 18.84 -22.29
CA ALA A 198 -17.21 18.99 -23.61
C ALA A 198 -18.45 18.12 -23.80
N LEU A 199 -18.45 16.88 -23.29
CA LEU A 199 -19.62 16.00 -23.33
C LEU A 199 -20.82 16.59 -22.57
N PHE A 200 -20.58 17.17 -21.39
CA PHE A 200 -21.63 17.83 -20.60
C PHE A 200 -22.14 19.12 -21.26
N LEU A 201 -21.23 19.98 -21.74
CA LEU A 201 -21.59 21.24 -22.39
C LEU A 201 -22.36 21.03 -23.69
N ALA A 202 -22.00 20.00 -24.47
CA ALA A 202 -22.71 19.63 -25.68
C ALA A 202 -23.99 18.82 -25.42
N LYS A 203 -24.33 18.53 -24.15
CA LYS A 203 -25.52 17.76 -23.74
C LYS A 203 -25.67 16.44 -24.51
N VAL A 204 -24.56 15.73 -24.68
CA VAL A 204 -24.52 14.47 -25.42
C VAL A 204 -25.38 13.42 -24.70
N GLY A 205 -26.27 12.73 -25.42
CA GLY A 205 -27.03 11.62 -24.86
C GLY A 205 -26.16 10.36 -24.67
N ASN A 206 -26.59 9.43 -23.81
CA ASN A 206 -25.90 8.15 -23.57
C ASN A 206 -24.45 8.29 -23.05
N ILE A 207 -24.20 9.28 -22.17
CA ILE A 207 -22.86 9.52 -21.62
C ILE A 207 -22.31 8.29 -20.88
N GLU A 208 -23.14 7.52 -20.18
CA GLU A 208 -22.75 6.28 -19.48
C GLU A 208 -22.05 5.29 -20.41
N ARG A 209 -22.62 5.04 -21.59
CA ARG A 209 -22.03 4.14 -22.60
C ARG A 209 -20.71 4.72 -23.12
N ILE A 210 -20.65 6.02 -23.35
CA ILE A 210 -19.41 6.70 -23.76
C ILE A 210 -18.33 6.56 -22.67
N MET A 211 -18.71 6.67 -21.38
CA MET A 211 -17.79 6.50 -20.26
C MET A 211 -17.26 5.07 -20.15
N LEU A 212 -18.09 4.06 -20.41
CA LEU A 212 -17.63 2.67 -20.48
C LEU A 212 -16.63 2.45 -21.62
N PHE A 213 -16.93 2.95 -22.82
CA PHE A 213 -15.97 2.88 -23.94
C PHE A 213 -14.69 3.65 -23.65
N ALA A 214 -14.80 4.84 -23.05
CA ALA A 214 -13.65 5.63 -22.62
C ALA A 214 -12.81 4.87 -21.59
N PHE A 215 -13.43 4.12 -20.67
CA PHE A 215 -12.74 3.25 -19.71
C PHE A 215 -11.95 2.14 -20.41
N ILE A 216 -12.58 1.42 -21.35
CA ILE A 216 -11.93 0.32 -22.07
C ILE A 216 -10.78 0.84 -22.92
N VAL A 217 -11.05 1.83 -23.79
CA VAL A 217 -10.06 2.42 -24.69
C VAL A 217 -8.96 3.10 -23.87
N GLY A 218 -9.31 3.84 -22.82
CA GLY A 218 -8.37 4.51 -21.94
C GLY A 218 -7.41 3.54 -21.26
N ASN A 219 -7.89 2.40 -20.75
CA ASN A 219 -7.00 1.38 -20.18
C ASN A 219 -6.10 0.74 -21.24
N VAL A 220 -6.61 0.44 -22.43
CA VAL A 220 -5.79 -0.06 -23.55
C VAL A 220 -4.67 0.94 -23.87
N LEU A 221 -5.00 2.23 -24.01
CA LEU A 221 -4.01 3.28 -24.25
C LEU A 221 -3.00 3.41 -23.11
N TYR A 222 -3.44 3.31 -21.84
CA TYR A 222 -2.55 3.37 -20.68
C TYR A 222 -1.57 2.20 -20.66
N TYR A 223 -2.03 0.98 -20.95
CA TYR A 223 -1.17 -0.19 -21.00
C TYR A 223 -0.20 -0.13 -22.17
N LEU A 224 -0.68 0.18 -23.38
CA LEU A 224 0.18 0.32 -24.56
C LEU A 224 1.27 1.38 -24.32
N THR A 225 0.86 2.58 -23.89
CA THR A 225 1.79 3.66 -23.58
C THR A 225 2.77 3.27 -22.48
N GLY A 226 2.28 2.60 -21.43
CA GLY A 226 3.12 2.16 -20.32
C GLY A 226 4.16 1.11 -20.72
N ILE A 227 3.77 0.15 -21.54
CA ILE A 227 4.67 -0.86 -22.11
C ILE A 227 5.71 -0.19 -23.00
N ILE A 228 5.30 0.65 -23.96
CA ILE A 228 6.21 1.38 -24.86
C ILE A 228 7.23 2.19 -24.05
N LEU A 229 6.78 2.96 -23.06
CA LEU A 229 7.67 3.74 -22.20
C LEU A 229 8.60 2.87 -21.37
N ALA A 230 8.11 1.74 -20.84
CA ALA A 230 8.92 0.83 -20.05
C ALA A 230 10.10 0.29 -20.86
N PHE A 231 9.89 -0.11 -22.11
CA PHE A 231 10.97 -0.57 -23.00
C PHE A 231 11.86 0.57 -23.50
N ALA A 232 11.28 1.71 -23.91
CA ALA A 232 12.06 2.85 -24.42
C ALA A 232 13.00 3.43 -23.36
N PHE A 233 12.52 3.57 -22.12
CA PHE A 233 13.26 4.16 -21.01
C PHE A 233 13.90 3.13 -20.08
N LYS A 234 13.63 1.84 -20.28
CA LYS A 234 14.08 0.76 -19.40
C LYS A 234 13.67 1.01 -17.93
N ASP A 235 12.39 1.27 -17.73
CA ASP A 235 11.80 1.68 -16.45
C ASP A 235 10.30 1.38 -16.41
N ASN A 236 9.89 0.35 -15.66
CA ASN A 236 8.48 -0.04 -15.53
C ASN A 236 7.59 1.09 -14.98
N ARG A 237 8.16 2.05 -14.24
CA ARG A 237 7.43 3.17 -13.65
C ARG A 237 7.47 4.43 -14.50
N ALA A 238 8.00 4.38 -15.73
CA ALA A 238 8.03 5.52 -16.64
C ALA A 238 6.65 6.15 -16.87
N PHE A 239 5.60 5.36 -17.09
CA PHE A 239 4.23 5.88 -17.19
C PHE A 239 3.81 6.65 -15.93
N CYS A 240 4.03 6.07 -14.75
CA CYS A 240 3.73 6.68 -13.46
C CYS A 240 4.56 7.93 -13.16
N LYS A 241 5.75 8.07 -13.78
CA LYS A 241 6.66 9.21 -13.64
C LYS A 241 6.35 10.35 -14.59
N TYR A 242 5.75 10.10 -15.75
CA TYR A 242 5.65 11.10 -16.81
C TYR A 242 4.23 11.38 -17.30
N ILE A 243 3.36 10.36 -17.38
CA ILE A 243 2.08 10.45 -18.12
C ILE A 243 0.86 10.35 -17.22
N CYS A 244 0.91 9.54 -16.15
CA CYS A 244 -0.26 9.27 -15.30
C CYS A 244 -0.90 10.56 -14.72
N PRO A 245 -2.15 10.90 -15.12
CA PRO A 245 -2.79 12.17 -14.74
C PRO A 245 -3.21 12.20 -13.27
N ILE A 246 -3.47 11.04 -12.66
CA ILE A 246 -3.84 10.91 -11.23
C ILE A 246 -2.77 11.52 -10.32
N THR A 247 -1.51 11.58 -10.80
CA THR A 247 -0.43 12.16 -10.01
C THR A 247 -0.56 13.67 -9.76
N VAL A 248 -1.42 14.37 -10.52
CA VAL A 248 -1.76 15.78 -10.27
C VAL A 248 -2.45 15.92 -8.91
N PHE A 249 -3.38 15.04 -8.56
CA PHE A 249 -4.01 15.01 -7.23
C PHE A 249 -3.07 14.48 -6.14
N LEU A 250 -2.33 13.41 -6.45
CA LEU A 250 -1.54 12.72 -5.43
C LEU A 250 -0.36 13.55 -4.93
N LYS A 251 0.29 14.35 -5.79
CA LYS A 251 1.55 15.02 -5.46
C LYS A 251 1.44 16.05 -4.32
N PRO A 252 0.50 17.02 -4.36
CA PRO A 252 0.35 18.01 -3.30
C PRO A 252 0.11 17.35 -1.95
N MET A 253 -0.80 16.38 -1.91
CA MET A 253 -1.18 15.68 -0.68
C MET A 253 -0.05 14.78 -0.17
N SER A 254 0.70 14.12 -1.06
CA SER A 254 1.87 13.32 -0.71
C SER A 254 3.03 14.12 -0.12
N TYR A 255 3.11 15.43 -0.38
CA TYR A 255 4.11 16.28 0.27
C TYR A 255 3.87 16.36 1.78
N PHE A 256 2.60 16.37 2.20
CA PHE A 256 2.18 16.41 3.59
C PHE A 256 2.04 15.02 4.22
N SER A 257 2.42 13.95 3.51
CA SER A 257 2.22 12.59 4.02
C SER A 257 2.85 12.38 5.40
N ILE A 258 2.10 11.71 6.27
CA ILE A 258 2.53 11.30 7.61
C ILE A 258 3.49 10.11 7.49
N VAL A 259 3.08 9.07 6.78
CA VAL A 259 3.90 7.87 6.57
C VAL A 259 4.95 8.18 5.51
N ARG A 260 6.22 8.12 5.93
CA ARG A 260 7.38 8.40 5.10
C ARG A 260 8.57 7.57 5.52
N VAL A 261 9.34 7.12 4.53
CA VAL A 261 10.67 6.55 4.75
C VAL A 261 11.62 7.68 5.15
N LYS A 262 12.27 7.54 6.31
CA LYS A 262 13.29 8.44 6.85
C LYS A 262 14.59 7.65 7.06
N CYS A 263 15.72 8.31 6.88
CA CYS A 263 17.04 7.73 7.12
C CYS A 263 17.52 8.10 8.52
N ASP A 264 17.83 7.09 9.33
CA ASP A 264 18.67 7.25 10.51
C ASP A 264 20.10 7.53 10.04
N LYS A 265 20.63 8.72 10.38
CA LYS A 265 21.93 9.18 9.91
C LYS A 265 23.09 8.51 10.63
N GLU A 266 22.88 8.07 11.87
CA GLU A 266 23.92 7.44 12.69
C GLU A 266 24.16 5.99 12.24
N LYS A 267 23.10 5.29 11.84
CA LYS A 267 23.19 3.92 11.28
C LYS A 267 23.62 3.88 9.82
N CYS A 268 23.46 4.97 9.09
CA CYS A 268 23.68 5.01 7.65
C CYS A 268 25.17 5.06 7.30
N ILE A 269 25.64 4.02 6.61
CA ILE A 269 27.02 3.95 6.08
C ILE A 269 27.17 4.53 4.66
N SER A 270 26.20 5.32 4.19
CA SER A 270 26.23 6.00 2.88
C SER A 270 26.50 5.12 1.64
N CYS A 271 26.20 3.81 1.69
CA CYS A 271 26.48 2.86 0.60
C CYS A 271 25.66 3.05 -0.71
N GLY A 272 24.62 3.89 -0.67
CA GLY A 272 23.76 4.22 -1.82
C GLY A 272 22.84 3.10 -2.35
N LYS A 273 22.84 1.90 -1.74
CA LYS A 273 22.00 0.76 -2.19
C LYS A 273 20.52 1.13 -2.26
N CYS A 274 20.02 1.86 -1.26
CA CYS A 274 18.62 2.31 -1.19
C CYS A 274 18.20 3.18 -2.38
N LYS A 275 19.07 4.06 -2.87
CA LYS A 275 18.81 4.89 -4.05
C LYS A 275 18.80 4.05 -5.33
N ARG A 276 19.75 3.10 -5.45
CA ARG A 276 19.86 2.22 -6.63
C ARG A 276 18.66 1.32 -6.82
N VAL A 277 18.03 0.83 -5.74
CA VAL A 277 16.85 -0.05 -5.85
C VAL A 277 15.51 0.70 -5.94
N CYS A 278 15.51 2.04 -5.90
CA CYS A 278 14.27 2.79 -5.85
C CYS A 278 13.64 2.91 -7.25
N PRO A 279 12.45 2.31 -7.51
CA PRO A 279 11.82 2.39 -8.83
C PRO A 279 11.37 3.81 -9.20
N MET A 280 11.28 4.71 -8.21
CA MET A 280 10.77 6.08 -8.38
C MET A 280 11.86 7.16 -8.30
N ASP A 281 13.14 6.77 -8.22
CA ASP A 281 14.29 7.68 -8.12
C ASP A 281 14.23 8.62 -6.89
N VAL A 282 13.66 8.17 -5.77
CA VAL A 282 13.51 8.97 -4.54
C VAL A 282 14.83 9.02 -3.79
N ASP A 283 15.25 10.20 -3.36
CA ASP A 283 16.36 10.32 -2.41
C ASP A 283 15.86 10.17 -0.97
N MET A 284 15.76 8.94 -0.49
CA MET A 284 15.36 8.64 0.88
C MET A 284 16.43 8.95 1.93
N THR A 285 17.67 9.24 1.52
CA THR A 285 18.75 9.57 2.47
C THR A 285 18.63 10.99 3.00
N ASP A 286 17.96 11.87 2.27
CA ASP A 286 17.56 13.19 2.76
C ASP A 286 16.20 13.11 3.48
N ASN A 287 16.15 13.58 4.73
CA ASN A 287 14.95 13.59 5.55
C ASN A 287 14.05 14.80 5.28
N SER A 288 14.55 15.81 4.54
CA SER A 288 13.78 16.99 4.14
C SER A 288 12.50 16.61 3.39
N ARG A 289 11.46 17.43 3.50
CA ARG A 289 10.26 17.29 2.66
C ARG A 289 10.55 17.64 1.20
N LYS A 290 11.53 18.52 0.95
CA LYS A 290 11.93 18.98 -0.40
C LYS A 290 12.96 18.06 -1.07
N ARG A 291 13.24 16.89 -0.49
CA ARG A 291 14.17 15.91 -1.05
C ARG A 291 13.82 15.55 -2.49
N LYS A 292 14.84 15.18 -3.27
CA LYS A 292 14.67 14.80 -4.68
C LYS A 292 13.60 13.71 -4.83
N ASN A 293 12.59 14.00 -5.64
CA ASN A 293 11.44 13.12 -5.90
C ASN A 293 10.68 12.67 -4.62
N GLY A 294 10.71 13.44 -3.54
CA GLY A 294 10.10 13.05 -2.25
C GLY A 294 8.62 12.66 -2.35
N THR A 295 7.84 13.38 -3.14
CA THR A 295 6.40 13.12 -3.38
C THR A 295 6.14 11.95 -4.34
N GLU A 296 7.18 11.33 -4.90
CA GLU A 296 7.05 10.21 -5.83
C GLU A 296 7.13 8.85 -5.13
N CYS A 297 7.41 8.82 -3.82
CA CYS A 297 7.50 7.59 -3.05
C CYS A 297 6.16 6.82 -3.03
N ILE A 298 6.18 5.59 -3.51
CA ILE A 298 5.02 4.66 -3.54
C ILE A 298 4.98 3.69 -2.35
N LEU A 299 5.81 3.92 -1.32
CA LEU A 299 5.93 3.06 -0.13
C LEU A 299 6.15 1.57 -0.43
N CYS A 300 6.90 1.23 -1.48
CA CYS A 300 7.17 -0.19 -1.82
C CYS A 300 8.16 -0.89 -0.87
N PHE A 301 8.87 -0.14 -0.03
CA PHE A 301 9.86 -0.62 0.94
C PHE A 301 11.07 -1.41 0.39
N GLU A 302 11.29 -1.43 -0.93
CA GLU A 302 12.50 -2.06 -1.52
C GLU A 302 13.80 -1.43 -0.98
N CYS A 303 13.79 -0.12 -0.73
CA CYS A 303 14.92 0.58 -0.11
C CYS A 303 15.26 0.08 1.31
N LYS A 304 14.24 -0.23 2.12
CA LYS A 304 14.43 -0.79 3.47
C LYS A 304 14.98 -2.22 3.38
N LYS A 305 14.41 -3.06 2.52
CA LYS A 305 14.89 -4.44 2.29
C LYS A 305 16.36 -4.49 1.85
N ALA A 306 16.80 -3.55 1.03
CA ALA A 306 18.17 -3.50 0.53
C ALA A 306 19.20 -2.87 1.50
N CYS A 307 18.75 -2.29 2.63
CA CYS A 307 19.62 -1.58 3.55
C CYS A 307 20.36 -2.55 4.50
N PRO A 308 21.70 -2.63 4.47
CA PRO A 308 22.46 -3.59 5.28
C PRO A 308 22.51 -3.23 6.77
N LYS A 309 22.08 -2.03 7.16
CA LYS A 309 22.15 -1.49 8.52
C LYS A 309 20.78 -1.14 9.12
N ASP A 310 19.70 -1.52 8.44
CA ASP A 310 18.30 -1.19 8.82
C ASP A 310 18.13 0.28 9.23
N ALA A 311 18.73 1.18 8.44
CA ALA A 311 18.73 2.63 8.68
C ALA A 311 17.49 3.34 8.11
N LEU A 312 16.45 2.62 7.65
CA LEU A 312 15.29 3.15 6.90
C LEU A 312 13.93 2.67 7.41
#